data_AF-A0A3M1Q8G0-F1
#
_entry.id   AF-A0A3M1Q8G0-F1
#
_cell.length_a   1.000
_cell.length_b   1.000
_cell.length_c   1.000
_cell.angle_alpha   90.00
_cell.angle_beta   90.00
_cell.angle_gamma   90.00
#
_symmetry.space_group_name_H-M   'P 1'
#
loop_
_entity.id
_entity.type
_entity.pdbx_description
1 polymer ?
#
loop_
_entity_poly.entity_id
_entity_poly.type
_entity_poly.pdbx_seq_one_letter_code
_entity_poly.pdbx_strand_id
1 'polypeptide(L)'
;MAATCRPGWYQPAVVDYARLDSDNRALVNLLDRIGVELNGGRALELRLEQDQINRWIAARDEWPEAVGRVDLGDLRSPQVLLLSGNRARLAAMVERGGFGVVLSCDVRFELDGEKLLIYWEQFRAGLLPAPRALIEEALSRSARSSALRAAAESGRLSLPNRWVWPNGKPEFVFRAIEISDGTARIELTPTGSRGAP
;
A
#
# COMPACT_ATOMS: atom_id res chain seq x y z
N MET A 1 10.66 -29.39 -6.04
CA MET A 1 9.76 -28.44 -6.71
C MET A 1 8.47 -28.38 -5.93
N ALA A 2 8.07 -27.21 -5.47
CA ALA A 2 6.75 -27.00 -4.85
C ALA A 2 5.69 -26.89 -5.96
N ALA A 3 4.50 -27.48 -5.76
CA ALA A 3 3.38 -27.19 -6.64
C ALA A 3 2.86 -25.79 -6.34
N THR A 4 2.76 -24.93 -7.36
CA THR A 4 2.35 -23.53 -7.21
C THR A 4 1.07 -23.22 -7.98
N CYS A 5 0.05 -22.68 -7.31
CA CYS A 5 -1.13 -22.11 -7.99
C CYS A 5 -0.95 -20.59 -8.15
N ARG A 6 -0.56 -20.15 -9.35
CA ARG A 6 -0.23 -18.77 -9.67
C ARG A 6 -1.10 -18.23 -10.81
N PRO A 7 -1.93 -17.20 -10.56
CA PRO A 7 -2.68 -16.53 -11.62
C PRO A 7 -1.74 -15.83 -12.62
N GLY A 8 -2.13 -15.76 -13.90
CA GLY A 8 -1.30 -15.17 -14.95
C GLY A 8 -1.01 -13.68 -14.80
N TRP A 9 -1.90 -12.94 -14.11
CA TRP A 9 -1.70 -11.52 -13.79
C TRP A 9 -0.67 -11.27 -12.67
N TYR A 10 -0.37 -12.28 -11.86
CA TYR A 10 0.54 -12.14 -10.73
C TYR A 10 1.98 -12.29 -11.22
N GLN A 11 2.68 -11.16 -11.31
CA GLN A 11 4.05 -11.00 -11.77
C GLN A 11 4.74 -9.99 -10.85
N PRO A 12 5.11 -10.41 -9.62
CA PRO A 12 5.74 -9.51 -8.67
C PRO A 12 7.06 -9.01 -9.25
N ALA A 13 7.33 -7.72 -9.03
CA ALA A 13 8.60 -7.14 -9.43
C ALA A 13 9.75 -7.84 -8.69
N VAL A 14 10.84 -8.05 -9.42
CA VAL A 14 12.11 -8.52 -8.86
C VAL A 14 12.97 -7.29 -8.58
N VAL A 15 13.80 -7.35 -7.54
CA VAL A 15 14.76 -6.29 -7.23
C VAL A 15 15.74 -6.15 -8.40
N ASP A 16 15.72 -4.99 -9.04
CA ASP A 16 16.71 -4.61 -10.04
C ASP A 16 17.84 -3.82 -9.35
N TYR A 17 18.92 -4.53 -9.02
CA TYR A 17 20.07 -3.96 -8.32
C TYR A 17 20.75 -2.83 -9.09
N ALA A 18 20.64 -2.78 -10.43
CA ALA A 18 21.19 -1.67 -11.21
C ALA A 18 20.39 -0.38 -11.03
N ARG A 19 19.11 -0.48 -10.68
CA ARG A 19 18.19 0.64 -10.46
C ARG A 19 17.98 1.01 -9.00
N LEU A 20 18.44 0.17 -8.07
CA LEU A 20 18.18 0.29 -6.65
C LEU A 20 18.44 1.71 -6.11
N ASP A 21 19.63 2.28 -6.38
CA ASP A 21 19.98 3.63 -5.93
C ASP A 21 19.12 4.73 -6.58
N SER A 22 18.68 4.52 -7.82
CA SER A 22 17.82 5.47 -8.53
C SER A 22 16.39 5.43 -8.01
N ASP A 23 15.84 4.24 -7.76
CA ASP A 23 14.48 4.08 -7.23
C ASP A 23 14.41 4.51 -5.75
N ASN A 24 15.47 4.29 -4.96
CA ASN A 24 15.59 4.81 -3.60
C ASN A 24 15.58 6.35 -3.58
N ARG A 25 16.45 6.97 -4.39
CA ARG A 25 16.48 8.44 -4.51
C ARG A 25 15.14 8.99 -5.00
N ALA A 26 14.47 8.33 -5.93
CA ALA A 26 13.15 8.73 -6.40
C ALA A 26 12.10 8.70 -5.27
N LEU A 27 12.13 7.66 -4.41
CA LEU A 27 11.26 7.57 -3.25
C LEU A 27 11.57 8.67 -2.22
N VAL A 28 12.84 8.87 -1.86
CA VAL A 28 13.26 9.92 -0.92
C VAL A 28 12.86 11.30 -1.44
N ASN A 29 13.13 11.61 -2.71
CA ASN A 29 12.74 12.88 -3.33
C ASN A 29 11.22 13.10 -3.32
N LEU A 30 10.43 12.03 -3.49
CA LEU A 30 8.97 12.10 -3.38
C LEU A 30 8.54 12.47 -1.95
N LEU A 31 9.10 11.77 -0.95
CA LEU A 31 8.80 12.02 0.47
C LEU A 31 9.22 13.44 0.89
N ASP A 32 10.39 13.90 0.47
CA ASP A 32 10.88 15.25 0.73
C ASP A 32 10.00 16.30 0.06
N ARG A 33 9.59 16.09 -1.19
CA ARG A 33 8.66 16.98 -1.89
C ARG A 33 7.33 17.11 -1.14
N ILE A 34 6.77 16.00 -0.66
CA ILE A 34 5.54 16.03 0.17
C ILE A 34 5.78 16.88 1.41
N GLY A 35 6.90 16.64 2.11
CA GLY A 35 7.27 17.42 3.29
C GLY A 35 7.39 18.92 3.01
N VAL A 36 8.07 19.31 1.93
CA VAL A 36 8.27 20.72 1.55
C VAL A 36 6.95 21.41 1.23
N GLU A 37 6.08 20.78 0.44
CA GLU A 37 4.79 21.37 0.06
C GLU A 37 3.84 21.49 1.27
N LEU A 38 3.73 20.43 2.09
CA LEU A 38 2.87 20.45 3.28
C LEU A 38 3.36 21.47 4.32
N ASN A 39 4.68 21.55 4.57
CA ASN A 39 5.25 22.56 5.47
C ASN A 39 5.09 23.99 4.92
N GLY A 40 5.08 24.13 3.59
CA GLY A 40 4.82 25.39 2.89
C GLY A 40 3.33 25.79 2.85
N GLY A 41 2.43 24.99 3.42
CA GLY A 41 0.99 25.25 3.42
C GLY A 41 0.35 25.09 2.04
N ARG A 42 0.99 24.37 1.11
CA ARG A 42 0.50 24.18 -0.26
C ARG A 42 -0.10 22.80 -0.45
N ALA A 43 -1.20 22.75 -1.20
CA ALA A 43 -1.73 21.49 -1.68
C ALA A 43 -0.77 20.87 -2.71
N LEU A 44 -0.72 19.54 -2.74
CA LEU A 44 0.14 18.79 -3.64
C LEU A 44 -0.65 17.65 -4.27
N GLU A 45 -0.48 17.52 -5.58
CA GLU A 45 -0.92 16.35 -6.33
C GLU A 45 0.25 15.40 -6.57
N LEU A 46 0.01 14.12 -6.29
CA LEU A 46 0.92 13.02 -6.51
C LEU A 46 0.34 12.10 -7.58
N ARG A 47 1.22 11.61 -8.46
CA ARG A 47 0.90 10.57 -9.42
C ARG A 47 1.87 9.41 -9.21
N LEU A 48 1.32 8.24 -8.92
CA LEU A 48 2.07 7.02 -8.69
C LEU A 48 1.69 5.98 -9.74
N GLU A 49 2.69 5.44 -10.41
CA GLU A 49 2.50 4.37 -11.39
C GLU A 49 2.64 3.01 -10.70
N GLN A 50 1.83 2.04 -11.10
CA GLN A 50 1.81 0.69 -10.54
C GLN A 50 3.20 0.05 -10.54
N ASP A 51 3.93 0.17 -11.65
CA ASP A 51 5.27 -0.41 -11.77
C ASP A 51 6.26 0.25 -10.80
N GLN A 52 6.12 1.55 -10.57
CA GLN A 52 6.95 2.27 -9.60
C GLN A 52 6.67 1.78 -8.17
N ILE A 53 5.39 1.66 -7.80
CA ILE A 53 4.97 1.13 -6.50
C ILE A 53 5.54 -0.28 -6.30
N ASN A 54 5.39 -1.17 -7.29
CA ASN A 54 5.86 -2.54 -7.19
C ASN A 54 7.38 -2.65 -7.11
N ARG A 55 8.14 -1.79 -7.80
CA ARG A 55 9.60 -1.74 -7.65
C ARG A 55 10.00 -1.34 -6.23
N TRP A 56 9.36 -0.33 -5.64
CA TRP A 56 9.61 0.05 -4.25
C TRP A 56 9.24 -1.05 -3.26
N ILE A 57 8.10 -1.71 -3.47
CA ILE A 57 7.66 -2.85 -2.65
C ILE A 57 8.66 -4.02 -2.74
N ALA A 58 9.18 -4.32 -3.93
CA ALA A 58 10.17 -5.38 -4.12
C ALA A 58 11.50 -5.05 -3.41
N ALA A 59 11.96 -3.80 -3.49
CA ALA A 59 13.22 -3.33 -2.90
C ALA A 59 13.14 -2.98 -1.40
N ARG A 60 11.97 -3.08 -0.76
CA ARG A 60 11.73 -2.61 0.62
C ARG A 60 12.74 -3.16 1.65
N ASP A 61 13.18 -4.41 1.47
CA ASP A 61 14.07 -5.08 2.43
C ASP A 61 15.52 -4.55 2.32
N GLU A 62 15.84 -3.88 1.21
CA GLU A 62 17.13 -3.22 0.96
C GLU A 62 17.18 -1.78 1.50
N TRP A 63 16.02 -1.17 1.83
CA TRP A 63 15.91 0.23 2.29
C TRP A 63 15.25 0.38 3.66
N PRO A 64 15.82 -0.23 4.72
CA PRO A 64 15.21 -0.22 6.04
C PRO A 64 15.06 1.19 6.64
N GLU A 65 15.90 2.15 6.23
CA GLU A 65 15.86 3.54 6.71
C GLU A 65 14.76 4.37 6.02
N ALA A 66 14.50 4.15 4.73
CA ALA A 66 13.56 4.95 3.95
C ALA A 66 12.09 4.53 4.15
N VAL A 67 11.85 3.22 4.29
CA VAL A 67 10.50 2.64 4.36
C VAL A 67 10.13 2.19 5.79
N GLY A 68 11.14 2.10 6.67
CA GLY A 68 11.01 1.38 7.94
C GLY A 68 10.98 -0.14 7.70
N ARG A 69 11.33 -0.92 8.73
CA ARG A 69 11.22 -2.39 8.65
C ARG A 69 9.76 -2.81 8.72
N VAL A 70 9.16 -3.07 7.57
CA VAL A 70 7.82 -3.67 7.47
C VAL A 70 7.98 -5.20 7.43
N ASP A 71 7.66 -5.85 8.55
CA ASP A 71 7.61 -7.31 8.63
C ASP A 71 6.34 -7.83 7.94
N LEU A 72 6.50 -8.53 6.83
CA LEU A 72 5.40 -9.15 6.08
C LEU A 72 5.16 -10.60 6.49
N GLY A 73 5.84 -11.11 7.52
CA GLY A 73 5.72 -12.49 7.99
C GLY A 73 5.96 -13.50 6.87
N ASP A 74 5.01 -14.41 6.67
CA ASP A 74 5.10 -15.47 5.66
C ASP A 74 4.77 -14.98 4.22
N LEU A 75 4.36 -13.72 4.05
CA LEU A 75 3.97 -13.17 2.75
C LEU A 75 5.21 -12.83 1.92
N ARG A 76 5.39 -13.56 0.81
CA ARG A 76 6.51 -13.39 -0.11
C ARG A 76 6.09 -12.68 -1.38
N SER A 77 7.04 -11.94 -1.98
CA SER A 77 6.86 -11.28 -3.29
C SER A 77 5.55 -10.48 -3.40
N PRO A 78 5.28 -9.55 -2.47
CA PRO A 78 4.08 -8.72 -2.54
C PRO A 78 3.98 -7.96 -3.87
N GLN A 79 2.75 -7.81 -4.38
CA GLN A 79 2.42 -7.06 -5.59
C GLN A 79 1.11 -6.30 -5.37
N VAL A 80 1.05 -5.10 -5.93
CA VAL A 80 -0.15 -4.27 -6.06
C VAL A 80 -0.52 -4.17 -7.54
N LEU A 81 -1.79 -4.38 -7.87
CA LEU A 81 -2.35 -3.95 -9.15
C LEU A 81 -3.33 -2.81 -8.93
N LEU A 82 -3.20 -1.74 -9.69
CA LEU A 82 -4.11 -0.60 -9.64
C LEU A 82 -5.24 -0.84 -10.65
N LEU A 83 -6.47 -0.86 -10.14
CA LEU A 83 -7.66 -1.22 -10.89
C LEU A 83 -8.58 0.00 -11.01
N SER A 84 -9.30 0.08 -12.13
CA SER A 84 -10.29 1.14 -12.32
C SER A 84 -11.39 1.15 -11.26
N GLY A 85 -11.80 2.37 -10.88
CA GLY A 85 -12.87 2.62 -9.92
C GLY A 85 -12.39 2.64 -8.47
N ASN A 86 -11.26 3.30 -8.21
CA ASN A 86 -10.67 3.42 -6.87
C ASN A 86 -10.41 2.08 -6.20
N ARG A 87 -9.92 1.12 -6.99
CA ARG A 87 -9.63 -0.23 -6.53
C ARG A 87 -8.16 -0.56 -6.69
N ALA A 88 -7.65 -1.42 -5.82
CA ALA A 88 -6.39 -2.09 -6.03
C ALA A 88 -6.54 -3.57 -5.71
N ARG A 89 -5.75 -4.42 -6.34
CA ARG A 89 -5.58 -5.81 -5.92
C ARG A 89 -4.26 -5.92 -5.18
N LEU A 90 -4.32 -6.40 -3.95
CA LEU A 90 -3.14 -6.75 -3.16
C LEU A 90 -2.92 -8.25 -3.30
N ALA A 91 -1.67 -8.67 -3.53
CA ALA A 91 -1.34 -10.07 -3.70
C ALA A 91 0.03 -10.40 -3.11
N ALA A 92 0.18 -11.60 -2.59
CA ALA A 92 1.46 -12.15 -2.15
C ALA A 92 1.44 -13.67 -2.24
N MET A 93 2.62 -14.28 -2.38
CA MET A 93 2.81 -15.72 -2.32
C MET A 93 2.92 -16.17 -0.87
N VAL A 94 2.24 -17.27 -0.52
CA VAL A 94 2.43 -17.98 0.75
C VAL A 94 2.83 -19.42 0.44
N GLU A 95 3.80 -19.92 1.19
CA GLU A 95 4.26 -21.31 1.09
C GLU A 95 3.93 -22.08 2.37
N ARG A 96 3.25 -23.23 2.24
CA ARG A 96 2.98 -24.15 3.36
C ARG A 96 3.15 -25.59 2.90
N GLY A 97 3.95 -26.38 3.62
CA GLY A 97 4.09 -27.82 3.39
C GLY A 97 4.55 -28.21 1.97
N GLY A 98 5.37 -27.37 1.32
CA GLY A 98 5.82 -27.60 -0.05
C GLY A 98 4.81 -27.20 -1.13
N PHE A 99 3.73 -26.51 -0.78
CA PHE A 99 2.78 -25.91 -1.71
C PHE A 99 2.84 -24.38 -1.63
N GLY A 100 2.91 -23.73 -2.78
CA GLY A 100 2.85 -22.28 -2.91
C GLY A 100 1.50 -21.84 -3.47
N VAL A 101 0.87 -20.84 -2.85
CA VAL A 101 -0.37 -20.25 -3.36
C VAL A 101 -0.31 -18.73 -3.30
N VAL A 102 -0.78 -18.09 -4.36
CA VAL A 102 -0.95 -16.63 -4.37
C VAL A 102 -2.22 -16.29 -3.62
N LEU A 103 -2.07 -15.61 -2.50
CA LEU A 103 -3.17 -14.99 -1.79
C LEU A 103 -3.43 -13.62 -2.40
N SER A 104 -4.69 -13.27 -2.62
CA SER A 104 -5.05 -11.94 -3.08
C SER A 104 -6.40 -11.46 -2.56
N CYS A 105 -6.55 -10.14 -2.45
CA CYS A 105 -7.80 -9.45 -2.17
C CYS A 105 -7.88 -8.18 -3.01
N ASP A 106 -9.10 -7.82 -3.39
CA ASP A 106 -9.38 -6.51 -3.93
C ASP A 106 -9.66 -5.55 -2.77
N VAL A 107 -9.14 -4.34 -2.86
CA VAL A 107 -9.42 -3.27 -1.91
C VAL A 107 -10.04 -2.11 -2.66
N ARG A 108 -11.11 -1.55 -2.10
CA ARG A 108 -11.78 -0.35 -2.64
C ARG A 108 -11.59 0.81 -1.67
N PHE A 109 -11.20 1.96 -2.20
CA PHE A 109 -10.97 3.19 -1.44
C PHE A 109 -12.14 4.15 -1.62
N GLU A 110 -12.60 4.70 -0.52
CA GLU A 110 -13.65 5.72 -0.50
C GLU A 110 -13.27 6.82 0.49
N LEU A 111 -13.41 8.06 0.06
CA LEU A 111 -13.04 9.25 0.82
C LEU A 111 -14.31 10.08 1.03
N ASP A 112 -14.77 10.20 2.27
CA ASP A 112 -16.00 10.95 2.61
C ASP A 112 -15.69 12.38 3.14
N GLY A 113 -14.43 12.80 3.06
CA GLY A 113 -13.93 14.08 3.56
C GLY A 113 -13.39 13.99 4.99
N GLU A 114 -14.03 13.24 5.88
CA GLU A 114 -13.60 13.07 7.28
C GLU A 114 -12.83 11.76 7.51
N LYS A 115 -13.07 10.76 6.67
CA LYS A 115 -12.54 9.41 6.80
C LYS A 115 -12.07 8.88 5.46
N LEU A 116 -11.02 8.09 5.54
CA LEU A 116 -10.61 7.17 4.49
C LEU A 116 -11.18 5.78 4.84
N LEU A 117 -12.09 5.30 4.02
CA LEU A 117 -12.68 3.98 4.11
C LEU A 117 -11.97 3.05 3.12
N ILE A 118 -11.52 1.90 3.60
CA ILE A 118 -10.87 0.87 2.79
C ILE A 118 -11.67 -0.42 2.95
N TYR A 119 -12.37 -0.83 1.91
CA TYR A 119 -13.17 -2.05 1.87
C TYR A 119 -12.33 -3.19 1.34
N TRP A 120 -12.41 -4.35 1.99
CA TRP A 120 -11.71 -5.55 1.59
C TRP A 120 -12.70 -6.50 0.93
N GLU A 121 -12.49 -6.77 -0.34
CA GLU A 121 -13.42 -7.45 -1.23
C GLU A 121 -12.69 -8.62 -1.94
N GLN A 122 -13.46 -9.58 -2.45
CA GLN A 122 -12.99 -10.65 -3.35
C GLN A 122 -11.68 -11.35 -2.93
N PHE A 123 -11.72 -12.07 -1.82
CA PHE A 123 -10.59 -12.88 -1.35
C PHE A 123 -10.38 -14.12 -2.24
N ARG A 124 -9.13 -14.39 -2.62
CA ARG A 124 -8.76 -15.50 -3.51
C ARG A 124 -7.48 -16.19 -3.06
N ALA A 125 -7.41 -17.49 -3.34
CA ALA A 125 -6.22 -18.32 -3.22
C ALA A 125 -5.97 -18.96 -4.60
N GLY A 126 -4.96 -18.45 -5.30
CA GLY A 126 -4.74 -18.74 -6.71
C GLY A 126 -5.91 -18.25 -7.56
N LEU A 127 -6.57 -19.17 -8.27
CA LEU A 127 -7.72 -18.87 -9.13
C LEU A 127 -9.07 -19.03 -8.41
N LEU A 128 -9.08 -19.56 -7.19
CA LEU A 128 -10.28 -19.91 -6.47
C LEU A 128 -10.68 -18.82 -5.48
N PRO A 129 -11.98 -18.52 -5.32
CA PRO A 129 -12.46 -17.77 -4.17
C PRO A 129 -11.99 -18.43 -2.87
N ALA A 130 -11.54 -17.62 -1.92
CA ALA A 130 -11.07 -18.09 -0.62
C ALA A 130 -11.94 -17.50 0.49
N PRO A 131 -12.14 -18.25 1.59
CA PRO A 131 -12.68 -17.67 2.81
C PRO A 131 -11.78 -16.53 3.27
N ARG A 132 -12.41 -15.44 3.68
CA ARG A 132 -11.72 -14.27 4.20
C ARG A 132 -10.76 -14.61 5.35
N ALA A 133 -11.19 -15.48 6.26
CA ALA A 133 -10.40 -15.97 7.40
C ALA A 133 -9.01 -16.50 7.02
N LEU A 134 -8.84 -17.06 5.81
CA LEU A 134 -7.55 -17.55 5.33
C LEU A 134 -6.56 -16.40 5.10
N ILE A 135 -7.05 -15.28 4.57
CA ILE A 135 -6.26 -14.06 4.37
C ILE A 135 -6.02 -13.37 5.71
N GLU A 136 -7.02 -13.34 6.59
CA GLU A 136 -6.89 -12.81 7.96
C GLU A 136 -5.86 -13.58 8.79
N GLU A 137 -5.79 -14.91 8.68
CA GLU A 137 -4.79 -15.73 9.36
C GLU A 137 -3.37 -15.44 8.84
N ALA A 138 -3.21 -15.19 7.55
CA ALA A 138 -1.93 -14.79 6.97
C ALA A 138 -1.51 -13.39 7.46
N LEU A 139 -2.47 -12.45 7.50
CA LEU A 139 -2.22 -11.07 7.93
C LEU A 139 -2.05 -10.93 9.43
N SER A 140 -2.76 -11.70 10.26
CA SER A 140 -2.65 -11.60 11.73
C SER A 140 -1.27 -12.04 12.24
N ARG A 141 -0.60 -12.92 11.48
CA ARG A 141 0.78 -13.36 11.72
C ARG A 141 1.82 -12.31 11.29
N SER A 142 1.52 -11.48 10.30
CA SER A 142 2.41 -10.41 9.82
C SER A 142 2.13 -9.04 10.46
N ALA A 143 0.88 -8.77 10.85
CA ALA A 143 0.45 -7.47 11.31
C ALA A 143 0.63 -7.31 12.83
N ARG A 144 1.59 -6.47 13.21
CA ARG A 144 1.66 -5.89 14.57
C ARG A 144 0.63 -4.77 14.79
N SER A 145 0.00 -4.23 13.75
CA SER A 145 -0.93 -3.10 13.90
C SER A 145 -2.36 -3.58 14.23
N SER A 146 -2.93 -3.03 15.29
CA SER A 146 -4.33 -3.27 15.71
C SER A 146 -5.33 -2.84 14.64
N ALA A 147 -5.00 -1.83 13.83
CA ALA A 147 -5.84 -1.33 12.74
C ALA A 147 -6.01 -2.36 11.61
N LEU A 148 -4.94 -3.06 11.20
CA LEU A 148 -5.04 -4.12 10.19
C LEU A 148 -5.86 -5.31 10.70
N ARG A 149 -5.77 -5.63 12.00
CA ARG A 149 -6.61 -6.68 12.60
C ARG A 149 -8.09 -6.27 12.64
N ALA A 150 -8.41 -5.05 13.05
CA ALA A 150 -9.78 -4.55 13.05
C ALA A 150 -10.39 -4.47 11.63
N ALA A 151 -9.58 -4.09 10.64
CA ALA A 151 -9.96 -4.16 9.22
C ALA A 151 -10.23 -5.61 8.79
N ALA A 152 -9.30 -6.49 9.15
CA ALA A 152 -9.35 -7.92 8.91
C ALA A 152 -10.51 -8.59 9.64
N GLU A 153 -11.17 -8.03 10.65
CA GLU A 153 -12.40 -8.60 11.22
C GLU A 153 -13.68 -8.03 10.58
N SER A 154 -13.72 -6.71 10.34
CA SER A 154 -14.95 -6.01 9.91
C SER A 154 -15.18 -5.95 8.39
N GLY A 155 -14.14 -6.12 7.59
CA GLY A 155 -14.18 -6.09 6.12
C GLY A 155 -13.97 -4.68 5.59
N ARG A 156 -13.80 -3.74 6.51
CA ARG A 156 -13.67 -2.33 6.26
C ARG A 156 -12.73 -1.71 7.29
N LEU A 157 -11.65 -1.10 6.83
CA LEU A 157 -10.86 -0.20 7.66
C LEU A 157 -11.43 1.21 7.55
N SER A 158 -11.67 1.86 8.69
CA SER A 158 -12.06 3.26 8.75
C SER A 158 -10.94 4.04 9.43
N LEU A 159 -10.28 4.93 8.71
CA LEU A 159 -9.20 5.78 9.22
C LEU A 159 -9.68 7.23 9.25
N PRO A 160 -9.34 8.02 10.28
CA PRO A 160 -9.56 9.46 10.22
C PRO A 160 -8.77 10.04 9.04
N ASN A 161 -9.38 10.93 8.27
CA ASN A 161 -8.74 11.65 7.18
C ASN A 161 -7.96 12.87 7.69
N ARG A 162 -7.30 12.74 8.84
CA ARG A 162 -6.44 13.79 9.40
C ARG A 162 -5.17 13.12 9.85
N TRP A 163 -4.08 13.48 9.19
CA TRP A 163 -2.79 12.84 9.32
C TRP A 163 -1.74 13.88 9.70
N VAL A 164 -0.73 13.44 10.45
CA VAL A 164 0.41 14.28 10.83
C VAL A 164 1.61 13.79 10.03
N TRP A 165 2.21 14.66 9.22
CA TRP A 165 3.42 14.30 8.50
C TRP A 165 4.59 14.13 9.49
N PRO A 166 5.39 13.05 9.43
CA PRO A 166 6.43 12.78 10.42
C PRO A 166 7.45 13.91 10.56
N ASN A 167 7.77 14.56 9.43
CA ASN A 167 8.84 15.56 9.33
C ASN A 167 8.28 16.99 9.35
N GLY A 168 8.31 17.64 10.52
CA GLY A 168 7.80 19.00 10.72
C GLY A 168 6.36 19.08 11.22
N LYS A 169 5.69 17.94 11.37
CA LYS A 169 4.34 17.78 11.95
C LYS A 169 3.20 18.61 11.31
N PRO A 170 3.23 19.02 10.01
CA PRO A 170 2.04 19.62 9.42
C PRO A 170 0.91 18.59 9.39
N GLU A 171 -0.28 19.00 9.83
CA GLU A 171 -1.51 18.24 9.64
C GLU A 171 -1.96 18.36 8.18
N PHE A 172 -2.42 17.25 7.61
CA PHE A 172 -2.96 17.20 6.26
C PHE A 172 -4.15 16.26 6.15
N VAL A 173 -4.96 16.48 5.13
CA VAL A 173 -6.06 15.62 4.68
C VAL A 173 -5.79 15.12 3.28
N PHE A 174 -6.31 13.94 2.95
CA PHE A 174 -6.52 13.55 1.56
C PHE A 174 -7.75 14.30 1.03
N ARG A 175 -7.63 14.91 -0.16
CA ARG A 175 -8.76 15.55 -0.88
C ARG A 175 -9.31 14.67 -1.97
N ALA A 176 -8.42 13.94 -2.64
CA ALA A 176 -8.78 13.02 -3.70
C ALA A 176 -7.87 11.79 -3.64
N ILE A 177 -8.47 10.63 -3.90
CA ILE A 177 -7.77 9.39 -4.21
C ILE A 177 -8.48 8.83 -5.44
N GLU A 178 -7.81 8.91 -6.58
CA GLU A 178 -8.31 8.46 -7.87
C GLU A 178 -7.42 7.34 -8.37
N ILE A 179 -7.95 6.12 -8.46
CA ILE A 179 -7.22 4.98 -9.02
C ILE A 179 -7.86 4.57 -10.34
N SER A 180 -7.02 4.56 -11.36
CA SER A 180 -7.30 4.05 -12.70
C SER A 180 -6.38 2.87 -13.01
N ASP A 181 -6.58 2.24 -14.16
CA ASP A 181 -5.74 1.12 -14.59
C ASP A 181 -4.26 1.54 -14.65
N GLY A 182 -3.44 0.94 -13.78
CA GLY A 182 -2.00 1.19 -13.69
C GLY A 182 -1.55 2.49 -13.00
N THR A 183 -2.44 3.41 -12.61
CA THR A 183 -2.05 4.72 -12.03
C THR A 183 -2.93 5.12 -10.85
N ALA A 184 -2.33 5.74 -9.84
CA ALA A 184 -3.03 6.38 -8.72
C ALA A 184 -2.68 7.87 -8.67
N ARG A 185 -3.70 8.72 -8.63
CA ARG A 185 -3.59 10.15 -8.35
C ARG A 185 -4.09 10.43 -6.94
N ILE A 186 -3.28 11.15 -6.17
CA ILE A 186 -3.56 11.47 -4.77
C ILE A 186 -3.40 12.97 -4.57
N GLU A 187 -4.40 13.62 -4.02
CA GLU A 187 -4.32 15.04 -3.66
C GLU A 187 -4.25 15.18 -2.14
N LEU A 188 -3.23 15.88 -1.67
CA LEU A 188 -2.99 16.20 -0.26
C LEU A 188 -3.20 17.69 -0.04
N THR A 189 -3.89 18.06 1.02
CA THR A 189 -4.05 19.46 1.42
C THR A 189 -3.72 19.63 2.90
N PRO A 190 -2.86 20.60 3.27
CA PRO A 190 -2.62 20.92 4.66
C PRO A 190 -3.88 21.51 5.31
N THR A 191 -4.18 21.17 6.56
CA THR A 191 -5.41 21.62 7.26
C THR A 191 -5.24 22.92 8.05
N GLY A 192 -4.07 23.56 7.96
CA GLY A 192 -3.72 24.81 8.64
C GLY A 192 -3.13 24.57 10.03
N SER A 193 -2.33 25.47 10.61
CA SER A 193 -1.68 26.69 10.12
C SER A 193 -0.47 26.90 11.04
N ARG A 194 0.75 27.05 10.51
CA ARG A 194 1.79 27.72 11.32
C ARG A 194 1.27 29.12 11.60
N GLY A 195 0.99 29.42 12.88
CA GLY A 195 0.82 30.80 13.31
C GLY A 195 1.99 31.58 12.73
N ALA A 196 1.67 32.62 11.95
CA ALA A 196 2.65 33.63 11.60
C ALA A 196 3.24 34.16 12.92
N PRO A 197 4.57 34.16 13.11
CA PRO A 197 5.16 35.09 14.07
C PRO A 197 4.90 36.53 13.64
#